data_AF-A0A2V8ENV7-F1
#
_entry.id   AF-A0A2V8ENV7-F1
#
_cell.length_a   1.000
_cell.length_b   1.000
_cell.length_c   1.000
_cell.angle_alpha   90.00
_cell.angle_beta   90.00
_cell.angle_gamma   90.00
#
_symmetry.space_group_name_H-M   'P 1'
#
loop_
_entity.id
_entity.type
_entity.pdbx_description
1 polymer ?
#
loop_
_entity_poly.entity_id
_entity_poly.type
_entity_poly.pdbx_seq_one_letter_code
_entity_poly.pdbx_strand_id
1 'polypeptide(L)' 'AVSGTMDGRVIEYVDHLHEHFEDPVVIRRGRYMPPTRPGYSITIREASRLAHRYPDGNVWLEKV' A
#
# COMPACT_ATOMS: atom_id res chain seq x y z
N ALA A 1 10.03 -16.64 -9.60
CA ALA A 1 9.12 -16.97 -8.47
C ALA A 1 9.67 -18.21 -7.77
N VAL A 2 9.51 -18.32 -6.45
CA VAL A 2 10.00 -19.48 -5.66
C VAL A 2 9.41 -20.80 -6.20
N SER A 3 8.15 -20.79 -6.64
CA SER A 3 7.46 -21.94 -7.23
C SER A 3 7.91 -22.33 -8.65
N GLY A 4 8.68 -21.50 -9.35
CA GLY A 4 9.08 -21.73 -10.75
C GLY A 4 7.97 -21.60 -11.81
N THR A 5 6.70 -21.47 -11.41
CA THR A 5 5.53 -21.32 -12.31
C THR A 5 4.49 -20.33 -11.77
N MET A 6 3.69 -19.76 -12.68
CA MET A 6 2.56 -18.87 -12.40
C MET A 6 1.19 -19.50 -12.68
N ASP A 7 1.14 -20.75 -13.15
CA ASP A 7 -0.12 -21.42 -13.49
C ASP A 7 -1.06 -21.53 -12.28
N GLY A 8 -2.35 -21.25 -12.47
CA GLY A 8 -3.35 -21.22 -11.39
C GLY A 8 -3.06 -20.25 -10.23
N ARG A 9 -2.23 -19.20 -10.43
CA ARG A 9 -1.79 -18.28 -9.36
C ARG A 9 -2.01 -16.82 -9.75
N VAL A 10 -2.54 -16.04 -8.81
CA VAL A 10 -2.78 -14.60 -8.94
C VAL A 10 -2.60 -13.93 -7.57
N ILE A 11 -2.30 -12.63 -7.57
CA ILE A 11 -2.30 -11.78 -6.38
C ILE A 11 -3.53 -10.88 -6.48
N GLU A 12 -4.33 -10.83 -5.42
CA GLU A 12 -5.48 -9.93 -5.34
C GLU A 12 -5.04 -8.46 -5.34
N TYR A 13 -5.80 -7.59 -6.02
CA TYR A 13 -5.55 -6.15 -6.07
C TYR A 13 -6.83 -5.37 -5.82
N VAL A 14 -6.71 -4.29 -5.05
CA VAL A 14 -7.77 -3.33 -4.77
C VAL A 14 -7.13 -1.93 -4.78
N ASP A 15 -7.78 -0.95 -5.42
CA ASP A 15 -7.22 0.39 -5.68
C ASP A 15 -7.47 1.40 -4.56
N HIS A 16 -7.23 1.02 -3.31
CA HIS A 16 -7.53 1.88 -2.14
C HIS A 16 -6.29 2.08 -1.27
N LEU A 17 -6.09 3.31 -0.80
CA LEU A 17 -5.15 3.71 0.27
C LEU A 17 -3.66 3.60 -0.06
N HIS A 18 -3.28 3.24 -1.28
CA HIS A 18 -1.88 3.14 -1.72
C HIS A 18 -1.12 4.45 -1.53
N GLU A 19 -1.81 5.59 -1.68
CA GLU A 19 -1.26 6.93 -1.51
C GLU A 19 -0.68 7.20 -0.12
N HIS A 20 -1.03 6.39 0.90
CA HIS A 20 -0.53 6.52 2.26
C HIS A 20 0.80 5.83 2.51
N PHE A 21 1.30 5.03 1.57
CA PHE A 21 2.59 4.34 1.72
C PHE A 21 3.73 5.13 1.06
N GLU A 22 4.94 4.99 1.62
CA GLU A 22 6.14 5.59 1.03
C GLU A 22 6.58 4.89 -0.26
N ASP A 23 6.35 3.58 -0.37
CA ASP A 23 6.66 2.75 -1.54
C ASP A 23 5.39 1.99 -1.98
N PRO A 24 4.43 2.65 -2.65
CA PRO A 24 3.20 2.02 -3.08
C PRO A 24 3.45 0.97 -4.17
N VAL A 25 2.54 0.01 -4.27
CA VAL A 25 2.58 -0.99 -5.35
C VAL A 25 2.58 -0.33 -6.73
N VAL A 26 3.34 -0.91 -7.67
CA VAL A 26 3.27 -0.55 -9.09
C VAL A 26 2.62 -1.68 -9.88
N ILE A 27 1.46 -1.40 -10.47
CA ILE A 27 0.78 -2.31 -11.40
C ILE A 27 1.11 -1.91 -12.84
N ARG A 28 1.55 -2.88 -13.65
CA ARG A 28 1.72 -2.69 -15.11
C ARG A 28 1.02 -3.82 -15.86
N ARG A 29 0.07 -3.46 -16.73
CA ARG A 29 -0.71 -4.42 -17.53
C ARG A 29 -1.32 -5.54 -16.67
N GLY A 30 -1.91 -5.19 -15.52
CA GLY A 30 -2.54 -6.13 -14.59
C GLY A 30 -1.56 -7.02 -13.79
N ARG A 31 -0.28 -6.65 -13.70
CA ARG A 31 0.73 -7.41 -12.95
C ARG A 31 1.45 -6.54 -11.93
N TYR A 32 1.70 -7.10 -10.76
CA TYR A 32 2.58 -6.52 -9.73
C TYR A 32 4.01 -6.47 -10.23
N MET A 33 4.62 -5.29 -10.18
CA MET A 33 6.05 -5.13 -10.43
C MET A 33 6.84 -5.32 -9.13
N PRO A 34 8.04 -5.92 -9.18
CA PRO A 34 8.90 -6.04 -8.01
C PRO A 34 9.22 -4.65 -7.42
N PRO A 35 9.12 -4.46 -6.08
CA PRO A 35 9.59 -3.25 -5.42
C PRO A 35 11.10 -3.05 -5.66
N THR A 36 11.53 -1.79 -5.77
CA THR A 36 12.93 -1.44 -6.01
C THR A 36 13.63 -0.84 -4.79
N ARG A 37 12.87 -0.37 -3.79
CA ARG A 37 13.42 0.14 -2.53
C ARG A 37 13.68 -1.01 -1.55
N PRO A 38 14.74 -0.93 -0.74
CA PRO A 38 14.95 -1.88 0.35
C PRO A 38 13.80 -1.83 1.38
N GLY A 39 13.47 -2.98 1.95
CA GLY A 39 12.48 -3.11 3.00
C GLY A 39 11.27 -3.93 2.58
N TYR A 40 10.17 -3.79 3.32
CA TYR A 40 8.97 -4.60 3.13
C TYR A 40 7.75 -3.78 2.66
N SER A 41 7.98 -2.56 2.16
CA SER A 41 6.94 -1.63 1.69
C SER A 41 5.86 -1.28 2.74
N ILE A 42 6.16 -1.45 4.03
CA ILE A 42 5.21 -1.25 5.14
C ILE A 42 5.20 0.17 5.70
N THR A 43 6.11 1.05 5.26
CA THR A 43 6.23 2.40 5.82
C THR A 43 5.07 3.26 5.35
N ILE A 44 4.18 3.63 6.28
CA ILE A 44 3.12 4.61 6.07
C ILE A 44 3.71 6.00 6.23
N ARG A 45 3.40 6.89 5.29
CA ARG A 45 3.79 8.32 5.31
C ARG A 45 3.40 8.95 6.64
N GLU A 46 4.32 9.69 7.24
CA GLU A 46 4.11 10.36 8.54
C GLU A 46 2.86 11.24 8.54
N ALA A 47 2.66 12.04 7.49
CA ALA A 47 1.48 12.89 7.34
C ALA A 47 0.17 12.07 7.38
N SER A 48 0.14 10.90 6.73
CA SER A 48 -1.02 10.01 6.76
C SER A 48 -1.26 9.41 8.14
N ARG A 49 -0.18 9.00 8.84
CA ARG A 49 -0.25 8.48 10.22
C ARG A 49 -0.80 9.53 11.20
N LEU A 50 -0.34 10.77 11.10
CA LEU A 50 -0.79 11.85 11.99
C LEU A 50 -2.25 12.23 11.68
N ALA A 51 -2.61 12.38 10.41
CA ALA A 51 -3.95 12.79 10.01
C ALA A 51 -5.04 11.77 10.36
N HIS A 52 -4.75 10.47 10.20
CA HIS A 52 -5.71 9.39 10.40
C HIS A 52 -5.59 8.69 11.77
N ARG A 53 -4.75 9.20 12.68
CA ARG A 53 -4.64 8.66 14.05
C ARG A 53 -5.98 8.79 14.75
N TYR A 54 -6.63 7.69 15.10
CA TYR A 54 -7.84 7.76 15.91
C TYR A 54 -7.50 7.94 17.40
N PRO A 55 -8.25 8.76 18.17
CA PRO A 55 -9.33 9.66 17.75
C PRO A 55 -8.86 11.08 17.39
N ASP A 56 -7.59 11.41 17.64
CA ASP A 56 -7.13 12.81 17.69
C ASP A 56 -6.67 13.38 16.34
N GLY A 57 -6.61 12.57 15.30
CA GLY A 57 -6.22 12.96 13.95
C GLY A 57 -7.29 13.84 13.32
N ASN A 58 -6.86 14.83 12.53
CA ASN A 58 -7.77 15.83 11.97
C ASN A 58 -8.92 15.23 11.15
N VAL A 59 -8.71 14.11 10.45
CA VAL A 59 -9.76 13.41 9.67
C VAL A 59 -10.92 12.92 10.56
N TRP A 60 -10.66 12.66 11.84
CA TRP A 60 -11.68 12.24 12.81
C TRP A 60 -12.32 13.43 13.53
N LEU A 61 -11.58 14.51 13.74
CA LEU A 61 -12.07 15.74 14.38
C LEU A 61 -12.95 16.58 13.45
N GLU A 62 -12.67 16.59 12.13
CA GLU A 62 -13.49 17.28 11.13
C GLU A 62 -14.91 16.71 10.98
N LYS A 63 -15.19 15.53 11.57
CA LYS A 63 -16.49 14.86 11.50
C LYS A 63 -17.45 15.18 12.65
N VAL A 64 -17.18 16.21 13.45
CA VAL A 64 -18.05 16.69 14.53
C VAL A 64 -18.70 18.01 14.19
#